data_AF-A0A947VCT1-F1
#
_entry.id   AF-A0A947VCT1-F1
#
_cell.length_a   1.000
_cell.length_b   1.000
_cell.length_c   1.000
_cell.angle_alpha   90.00
_cell.angle_beta   90.00
_cell.angle_gamma   90.00
#
_symmetry.space_group_name_H-M   'P 1'
#
loop_
_entity.id
_entity.type
_entity.pdbx_description
1 polymer ?
#
loop_
_entity_poly.entity_id
_entity_poly.type
_entity_poly.pdbx_seq_one_letter_code
_entity_poly.pdbx_strand_id
1 'polypeptide(L)' 'MGCDSKTPVGSDKVKKAICWMSEELLNHPLKKRDAVIREAEIRFDLSPAECEFLSKNFGDSAPC' A
#
# COMPACT_ATOMS: atom_id res chain seq x y z
N MET A 1 -11.67 5.16 18.40
CA MET A 1 -10.60 5.63 17.49
C MET A 1 -10.97 5.17 16.09
N GLY A 2 -11.45 6.09 15.25
CA GLY A 2 -11.66 5.83 13.83
C GLY A 2 -10.74 6.75 13.05
N CYS A 3 -9.67 6.21 12.46
CA CYS A 3 -8.86 6.95 11.50
C CYS A 3 -9.65 6.99 10.18
N ASP A 4 -10.60 7.91 10.08
CA ASP A 4 -11.26 8.26 8.83
C ASP A 4 -10.32 9.19 8.04
N SER A 5 -9.32 8.60 7.40
CA SER A 5 -8.51 9.28 6.40
C SER A 5 -9.30 9.29 5.09
N LYS A 6 -10.10 10.35 4.88
CA LYS A 6 -10.71 10.68 3.58
C LYS A 6 -9.61 10.98 2.55
N THR A 7 -9.09 9.95 1.89
CA THR A 7 -8.46 10.11 0.58
C THR A 7 -9.51 9.90 -0.51
N PRO A 8 -9.54 10.75 -1.56
CA PRO A 8 -10.52 10.63 -2.66
C PRO A 8 -10.33 9.38 -3.54
N VAL A 9 -9.36 8.53 -3.20
CA VAL A 9 -9.03 7.23 -3.86
C VAL A 9 -9.26 6.05 -2.90
N GLY A 10 -10.15 6.21 -1.91
CA GLY A 10 -10.33 5.27 -0.81
C GLY A 10 -11.29 4.12 -1.13
N SER A 11 -11.02 3.31 -2.15
CA SER A 11 -11.75 2.04 -2.31
C SER A 11 -11.41 1.11 -1.14
N ASP A 12 -12.38 0.28 -0.74
CA ASP A 12 -12.21 -0.72 0.33
C ASP A 12 -10.99 -1.64 0.09
N LYS A 13 -10.68 -1.88 -1.19
CA LYS A 13 -9.50 -2.62 -1.66
C LYS A 13 -8.17 -1.99 -1.23
N VAL A 14 -7.97 -0.68 -1.42
CA VAL A 14 -6.74 0.02 -1.01
C VAL A 14 -6.55 -0.02 0.49
N LYS A 15 -7.63 0.14 1.27
CA LYS A 15 -7.54 0.05 2.73
C LYS A 15 -7.09 -1.33 3.19
N LYS A 16 -7.65 -2.39 2.58
CA LYS A 16 -7.24 -3.77 2.84
C LYS A 16 -5.81 -4.03 2.40
N ALA A 17 -5.40 -3.50 1.25
CA ALA A 17 -4.02 -3.56 0.76
C ALA A 17 -3.04 -2.94 1.75
N ILE A 18 -3.29 -1.72 2.22
CA ILE A 18 -2.43 -1.02 3.20
C ILE A 18 -2.35 -1.78 4.53
N CYS A 19 -3.48 -2.31 5.00
CA CYS A 19 -3.53 -3.07 6.24
C CYS A 19 -2.65 -4.33 6.12
N TRP A 20 -2.83 -5.10 5.05
CA TRP A 20 -2.02 -6.27 4.74
C TRP A 20 -0.53 -5.92 4.57
N MET A 21 -0.22 -4.86 3.82
CA MET A 21 1.16 -4.39 3.64
C MET A 21 1.84 -4.08 4.98
N SER A 22 1.10 -3.46 5.91
CA SER A 22 1.63 -3.11 7.23
C SER A 22 1.94 -4.36 8.05
N GLU A 23 1.05 -5.36 8.03
CA GLU A 23 1.29 -6.66 8.66
C GLU A 23 2.50 -7.38 8.04
N GLU A 24 2.61 -7.37 6.72
CA GLU A 24 3.68 -8.06 6.00
C GLU A 24 5.04 -7.40 6.21
N LEU A 25 5.10 -6.07 6.29
CA LEU A 25 6.33 -5.34 6.61
C LEU A 25 6.74 -5.51 8.08
N LEU A 26 5.78 -5.68 9.00
CA LEU A 26 6.07 -5.99 10.41
C LEU A 26 6.62 -7.41 10.57
N ASN A 27 6.05 -8.38 9.85
CA ASN A 27 6.53 -9.77 9.87
C ASN A 27 7.85 -9.96 9.11
N HIS A 28 8.06 -9.17 8.05
CA HIS A 28 9.22 -9.27 7.17
C HIS A 28 9.90 -7.91 6.99
N PRO A 29 10.61 -7.39 8.01
CA PRO A 29 11.26 -6.08 7.96
C PRO A 29 12.40 -6.00 6.93
N LEU A 30 12.92 -7.14 6.48
CA LEU A 30 13.91 -7.23 5.39
C LEU A 30 13.27 -7.12 4.00
N LYS A 31 11.95 -7.22 3.89
CA LYS A 31 11.22 -7.16 2.63
C LYS A 31 11.09 -5.70 2.21
N LYS A 32 11.43 -5.41 0.95
CA LYS A 32 11.34 -4.05 0.41
C LYS A 32 9.87 -3.64 0.27
N ARG A 33 9.55 -2.40 0.67
CA ARG A 33 8.21 -1.82 0.53
C ARG A 33 7.68 -1.93 -0.90
N ASP A 34 8.53 -1.69 -1.91
CA ASP A 34 8.16 -1.83 -3.32
C ASP A 34 7.65 -3.23 -3.67
N ALA A 35 8.28 -4.27 -3.13
CA ALA A 35 7.84 -5.65 -3.36
C ALA A 35 6.46 -5.91 -2.71
N VAL A 36 6.28 -5.43 -1.47
CA VAL A 36 5.00 -5.59 -0.76
C VAL A 36 3.88 -4.79 -1.43
N ILE A 37 4.18 -3.59 -1.97
CA ILE A 37 3.23 -2.78 -2.75
C ILE A 37 2.76 -3.55 -3.99
N ARG A 38 3.69 -4.08 -4.79
CA ARG A 38 3.37 -4.86 -5.99
C ARG A 38 2.53 -6.09 -5.67
N GLU A 39 2.86 -6.79 -4.57
CA GLU A 39 2.06 -7.92 -4.12
C GLU A 39 0.66 -7.49 -3.72
N ALA A 40 0.52 -6.35 -3.04
CA ALA A 40 -0.78 -5.82 -2.65
C ALA A 40 -1.62 -5.40 -3.87
N GLU A 41 -0.99 -4.78 -4.88
CA GLU A 41 -1.64 -4.38 -6.13
C GLU A 41 -2.26 -5.56 -6.87
N ILE A 42 -1.51 -6.66 -6.97
CA ILE A 42 -1.97 -7.90 -7.63
C ILE A 42 -3.01 -8.61 -6.75
N ARG A 43 -2.77 -8.69 -5.42
CA ARG A 43 -3.62 -9.43 -4.48
C ARG A 43 -4.99 -8.80 -4.31
N PHE A 44 -5.06 -7.48 -4.28
CA PHE A 44 -6.31 -6.73 -4.09
C PHE A 44 -6.93 -6.25 -5.40
N ASP A 45 -6.31 -6.59 -6.54
CA ASP A 45 -6.77 -6.21 -7.87
C ASP A 45 -7.01 -4.69 -7.93
N LEU A 46 -5.94 -3.96 -7.63
CA LEU A 46 -5.95 -2.51 -7.54
C LEU A 46 -5.92 -1.90 -8.94
N SER A 47 -6.67 -0.81 -9.11
CA SER A 47 -6.64 -0.07 -10.37
C SER A 47 -5.30 0.66 -10.55
N PRO A 48 -4.92 1.04 -11.79
CA PRO A 48 -3.70 1.80 -12.04
C PRO A 48 -3.57 3.08 -11.19
N ALA A 49 -4.69 3.77 -10.94
CA ALA A 49 -4.74 4.95 -10.07
C ALA A 49 -4.47 4.62 -8.59
N GLU A 50 -4.86 3.44 -8.13
CA GLU A 50 -4.63 2.96 -6.76
C GLU A 50 -3.19 2.47 -6.58
N CYS A 51 -2.64 1.77 -7.57
CA CYS A 51 -1.23 1.41 -7.68
C CYS A 51 -0.33 2.65 -7.60
N GLU A 52 -0.60 3.68 -8.42
CA GLU A 52 0.15 4.93 -8.37
C GLU A 52 0.05 5.60 -6.99
N PHE A 53 -1.14 5.60 -6.38
CA PHE A 53 -1.30 6.10 -5.01
C PHE A 53 -0.42 5.33 -4.02
N LEU A 54 -0.40 3.99 -4.07
CA LEU A 54 0.40 3.19 -3.17
C LEU A 54 1.90 3.41 -3.38
N SER A 55 2.37 3.34 -4.62
CA SER A 55 3.76 3.56 -4.96
C SER A 55 4.23 4.97 -4.57
N LYS A 56 3.41 6.00 -4.77
CA LYS A 56 3.77 7.39 -4.45
C LYS A 56 3.78 7.70 -2.95
N ASN A 57 2.89 7.07 -2.16
CA ASN A 57 2.77 7.35 -0.73
C ASN A 57 3.57 6.38 0.15
N PHE A 58 3.77 5.15 -0.30
CA PHE A 58 4.39 4.07 0.49
C PHE A 58 5.61 3.45 -0.19
N GLY A 59 5.90 3.80 -1.45
CA GLY A 59 7.10 3.37 -2.15
C GLY A 59 8.35 3.80 -1.41
N ASP A 60 9.43 3.04 -1.61
CA ASP A 60 10.73 3.42 -1.10
C ASP A 60 11.18 4.66 -1.89
N SER A 61 10.89 5.85 -1.36
CA SER A 61 11.43 7.09 -1.87
C SER A 61 12.94 6.94 -1.82
N ALA A 62 13.54 6.61 -2.96
CA ALA A 62 14.98 6.66 -3.10
C ALA A 62 15.42 8.06 -2.61
N PRO A 63 16.44 8.13 -1.73
CA PRO A 63 17.06 9.40 -1.41
C PRO A 63 17.63 9.96 -2.72
N CYS A 64 17.30 11.21 -3.02
CA CYS A 64 18.18 12.03 -3.84
C CYS A 64 19.54 12.17 -3.16
#